data_AF-A0A970X5L8-F1
#
_entry.id   AF-A0A970X5L8-F1
#
_cell.length_a   1.000
_cell.length_b   1.000
_cell.length_c   1.000
_cell.angle_alpha   90.00
_cell.angle_beta   90.00
_cell.angle_gamma   90.00
#
_symmetry.space_group_name_H-M   'P 1'
#
loop_
_entity.id
_entity.type
_entity.pdbx_description
1 polymer ?
#
loop_
_entity_poly.entity_id
_entity_poly.type
_entity_poly.pdbx_seq_one_letter_code
_entity_poly.pdbx_strand_id
1 'polypeptide(L)'
;MSRILLASSLLLVVVITTALSLKPQPEVPTPPTFTEAAFDLPMRIQPLLSGNFGELRSNHFHSGIDFKTLQRKGIPVYAPADGWISRLRIGAYGFGYALYLDHPSGHTTVYG
;
A
#
# COMPACT_ATOMS: atom_id res chain seq x y z
N MET A 1 -58.38 25.44 -20.86
CA MET A 1 -58.06 24.01 -20.60
C MET A 1 -56.82 23.51 -21.36
N SER A 2 -56.12 24.33 -22.16
CA SER A 2 -55.00 23.89 -23.02
C SER A 2 -53.58 24.08 -22.45
N ARG A 3 -53.37 24.96 -21.46
CA ARG A 3 -52.01 25.27 -20.94
C ARG A 3 -51.44 24.24 -19.96
N ILE A 4 -52.30 23.51 -19.25
CA ILE A 4 -51.90 22.48 -18.27
C ILE A 4 -51.47 21.17 -18.98
N LEU A 5 -52.07 20.87 -20.13
CA LEU A 5 -51.71 19.72 -20.98
C LEU A 5 -50.36 19.92 -21.68
N LEU A 6 -50.04 21.15 -22.11
CA LEU A 6 -48.74 21.48 -22.72
C LEU A 6 -47.58 21.44 -21.71
N ALA A 7 -47.79 21.91 -20.48
CA ALA A 7 -46.75 21.90 -19.43
C ALA A 7 -46.43 20.48 -18.92
N SER A 8 -47.45 19.62 -18.80
CA SER A 8 -47.27 18.20 -18.42
C SER A 8 -46.68 17.35 -19.55
N SER A 9 -47.06 17.61 -20.80
CA SER A 9 -46.45 16.96 -21.97
C SER A 9 -45.00 17.38 -22.20
N LEU A 10 -44.63 18.65 -21.91
CA LEU A 10 -43.24 19.12 -22.00
C LEU A 10 -42.37 18.53 -20.88
N LEU A 11 -42.90 18.44 -19.66
CA LEU A 11 -42.21 17.80 -18.54
C LEU A 11 -41.97 16.31 -18.80
N LEU A 12 -42.95 15.61 -19.37
CA LEU A 12 -42.82 14.21 -19.76
C LEU A 12 -41.76 14.00 -20.87
N VAL A 13 -41.70 14.89 -21.87
CA VAL A 13 -40.68 14.86 -22.94
C VAL A 13 -39.28 15.16 -22.39
N VAL A 14 -39.13 16.07 -21.42
CA VAL A 14 -37.85 16.35 -20.75
C VAL A 14 -37.40 15.16 -19.90
N VAL A 15 -38.31 14.48 -19.21
CA VAL A 15 -37.99 13.26 -18.42
C VAL A 15 -37.58 12.10 -19.34
N ILE A 16 -38.25 11.93 -20.49
CA ILE A 16 -37.92 10.86 -21.44
C ILE A 16 -36.59 11.14 -22.15
N THR A 17 -36.32 12.39 -22.56
CA THR A 17 -35.05 12.75 -23.22
C THR A 17 -33.86 12.69 -22.28
N THR A 18 -34.03 12.99 -20.98
CA THR A 18 -32.98 12.83 -19.97
C THR A 18 -32.74 11.35 -19.60
N ALA A 19 -33.79 10.52 -19.54
CA ALA A 19 -33.66 9.09 -19.28
C ALA A 19 -32.93 8.34 -20.43
N LEU A 20 -33.12 8.74 -21.69
CA LEU A 20 -32.43 8.13 -22.83
C LEU A 20 -30.95 8.52 -22.97
N SER A 21 -30.47 9.53 -22.23
CA SER A 21 -29.08 10.02 -22.33
C SER A 21 -28.12 9.42 -21.30
N LEU A 22 -28.60 8.55 -20.41
CA LEU A 22 -27.76 7.78 -19.47
C LEU A 22 -27.03 6.66 -20.23
N LYS A 23 -25.99 7.02 -20.99
CA LYS A 23 -25.05 6.02 -21.47
C LYS A 23 -24.32 5.44 -20.26
N PRO A 24 -24.35 4.12 -20.04
CA PRO A 24 -23.52 3.50 -19.02
C PRO A 24 -22.08 3.91 -19.30
N GLN A 25 -21.45 4.54 -18.31
CA GLN A 25 -20.04 4.87 -18.42
C GLN A 25 -19.28 3.55 -18.56
N PRO A 26 -18.30 3.45 -19.47
CA PRO A 26 -17.46 2.27 -19.54
C PRO A 26 -16.87 2.07 -18.14
N GLU A 27 -17.01 0.85 -17.62
CA GLU A 27 -16.45 0.47 -16.34
C GLU A 27 -14.94 0.70 -16.43
N VAL A 28 -14.49 1.79 -15.82
CA VAL A 28 -13.06 2.07 -15.71
C VAL A 28 -12.49 0.87 -14.96
N PRO A 29 -11.54 0.10 -15.54
CA PRO A 29 -10.95 -1.02 -14.83
C PRO A 29 -10.44 -0.49 -13.50
N THR A 30 -11.08 -0.87 -12.41
CA THR A 30 -10.56 -0.55 -11.09
C THR A 30 -9.17 -1.20 -11.03
N PRO A 31 -8.12 -0.45 -10.67
CA PRO A 31 -6.82 -1.06 -10.44
C PRO A 31 -7.02 -2.21 -9.44
N PRO A 32 -6.22 -3.28 -9.52
CA PRO A 32 -6.32 -4.37 -8.57
C PRO A 32 -6.35 -3.77 -7.16
N THR A 33 -7.42 -4.06 -6.43
CA THR A 33 -7.52 -3.68 -5.02
C THR A 33 -6.50 -4.55 -4.30
N PHE A 34 -5.29 -4.03 -4.14
CA PHE A 34 -4.34 -4.58 -3.19
C PHE A 34 -5.02 -4.43 -1.84
N THR A 35 -5.54 -5.53 -1.28
CA THR A 35 -5.87 -5.56 0.13
C THR A 35 -4.58 -5.16 0.86
N GLU A 36 -4.57 -4.03 1.58
CA GLU A 36 -3.43 -3.68 2.43
C GLU A 36 -3.15 -4.90 3.30
N ALA A 37 -2.07 -5.62 3.01
CA ALA A 37 -1.62 -6.68 3.88
C ALA A 37 -1.22 -5.99 5.18
N ALA A 38 -1.91 -6.33 6.28
CA ALA A 38 -1.49 -5.88 7.59
C ALA A 38 -0.10 -6.49 7.87
N PHE A 39 0.92 -5.65 7.94
CA PHE A 39 2.28 -6.06 8.27
C PHE A 39 2.46 -6.05 9.78
N ASP A 40 2.83 -7.20 10.35
CA ASP A 40 3.17 -7.35 11.75
C ASP A 40 4.54 -6.72 12.09
N LEU A 41 4.83 -6.60 13.39
CA LEU A 41 6.16 -6.19 13.84
C LEU A 41 7.18 -7.33 13.63
N PRO A 42 8.38 -7.03 13.10
CA PRO A 42 9.37 -8.05 12.80
C PRO A 42 10.07 -8.61 14.05
N MET A 43 9.81 -8.08 15.25
CA MET A 43 10.37 -8.57 16.50
C MET A 43 9.33 -8.61 17.62
N ARG A 44 9.35 -9.67 18.42
CA ARG A 44 8.47 -9.87 19.59
C ARG A 44 9.05 -9.29 20.87
N ILE A 45 9.58 -8.07 20.78
CA ILE A 45 10.05 -7.26 21.91
C ILE A 45 9.43 -5.87 21.81
N GLN A 46 9.49 -5.07 22.88
CA GLN A 46 9.02 -3.69 22.82
C GLN A 46 9.76 -2.93 21.70
N PRO A 47 9.05 -2.34 20.73
CA PRO A 47 9.67 -1.58 19.65
C PRO A 47 10.36 -0.34 20.20
N LEU A 48 11.68 -0.30 20.08
CA LEU A 48 12.49 0.88 20.37
C LEU A 48 13.34 1.15 19.15
N LEU A 49 13.30 2.38 18.65
CA LEU A 49 14.02 2.76 17.44
C LEU A 49 15.39 3.36 17.77
N SER A 50 16.39 3.02 16.97
CA SER A 50 17.69 3.70 16.93
C SER A 50 17.89 4.56 15.68
N GLY A 51 17.01 4.44 14.69
CA GLY A 51 17.03 5.21 13.46
C GLY A 51 15.67 5.14 12.76
N ASN A 52 15.27 6.22 12.10
CA ASN A 52 13.94 6.33 11.49
C ASN A 52 14.01 6.36 9.95
N PHE A 53 12.89 6.09 9.29
CA PHE A 53 12.79 6.20 7.84
C PHE A 53 12.94 7.66 7.40
N GLY A 54 13.74 7.90 6.36
CA GLY A 54 13.99 9.23 5.82
C GLY A 54 14.90 10.11 6.68
N GLU A 55 15.50 9.57 7.75
CA GLU A 55 16.45 10.31 8.58
C GLU A 55 17.68 10.74 7.75
N LEU A 56 18.04 12.03 7.80
CA LEU A 56 19.21 12.54 7.10
C LEU A 56 20.50 12.09 7.81
N ARG A 57 21.36 11.38 7.09
CA ARG A 57 22.72 11.04 7.49
C ARG A 57 23.71 11.85 6.66
N SER A 58 24.98 11.86 7.08
CA SER A 58 26.03 12.69 6.48
C SER A 58 26.19 12.54 4.96
N ASN A 59 25.79 11.38 4.41
CA ASN A 59 25.97 11.06 3.00
C ASN A 59 24.71 10.49 2.29
N HIS A 60 23.57 10.36 2.97
CA HIS A 60 22.31 9.84 2.37
C HIS A 60 21.11 10.00 3.30
N PHE A 61 19.90 9.74 2.79
CA PHE A 61 18.71 9.49 3.60
C PHE A 61 18.60 8.02 3.98
N HIS A 62 18.24 7.75 5.23
CA HIS A 62 18.04 6.40 5.73
C HIS A 62 16.80 5.75 5.11
N SER A 63 16.97 4.61 4.44
CA SER A 63 15.91 3.94 3.68
C SER A 63 15.10 2.91 4.48
N GLY A 64 15.30 2.83 5.80
CA GLY A 64 14.65 1.85 6.66
C GLY A 64 14.39 2.36 8.07
N ILE A 65 14.03 1.45 8.96
CA ILE A 65 13.81 1.71 10.38
C ILE A 65 14.73 0.77 11.17
N ASP A 66 15.56 1.32 12.03
CA ASP A 66 16.51 0.54 12.83
C ASP A 66 15.89 0.24 14.21
N PHE A 67 15.68 -1.04 14.52
CA PHE A 67 15.19 -1.45 15.82
C PHE A 67 16.35 -1.79 16.79
N LYS A 68 16.25 -1.30 18.02
CA LYS A 68 17.18 -1.65 19.10
C LYS A 68 16.97 -3.08 19.56
N THR A 69 18.07 -3.77 19.83
CA THR A 69 18.08 -5.17 20.27
C THR A 69 18.37 -5.36 21.75
N LEU A 70 18.04 -4.36 22.59
CA LEU A 70 18.29 -4.39 24.04
C LEU A 70 19.75 -4.76 24.39
N GLN A 71 20.70 -4.26 23.60
CA GLN A 71 22.15 -4.54 23.74
C GLN A 71 22.54 -6.02 23.63
N ARG A 72 21.74 -6.84 22.94
CA ARG A 72 21.95 -8.28 22.76
C ARG A 72 21.90 -8.65 21.28
N LYS A 73 22.53 -9.77 20.92
CA LYS A 73 22.47 -10.38 19.58
C LYS A 73 21.60 -11.64 19.62
N GLY A 74 21.16 -12.12 18.46
CA GLY A 74 20.40 -13.36 18.33
C GLY A 74 18.92 -13.24 18.71
N ILE A 75 18.36 -12.03 18.71
CA ILE A 75 16.91 -11.85 18.86
C ILE A 75 16.24 -12.34 17.57
N PRO A 76 15.23 -13.22 17.65
CA PRO A 76 14.52 -13.70 16.48
C PRO A 76 13.84 -12.56 15.73
N VAL A 77 14.02 -12.57 14.40
CA VAL A 77 13.35 -11.67 13.47
C VAL A 77 12.34 -12.49 12.67
N TYR A 78 11.11 -11.99 12.58
CA TYR A 78 9.98 -12.65 11.93
C TYR A 78 9.58 -11.89 10.67
N ALA A 79 9.10 -12.62 9.68
CA ALA A 79 8.45 -12.01 8.53
C ALA A 79 7.16 -11.32 9.00
N PRO A 80 6.92 -10.06 8.60
CA PRO A 80 5.74 -9.30 8.99
C PRO A 80 4.49 -9.72 8.22
N ALA A 81 4.64 -10.47 7.12
CA ALA A 81 3.56 -11.06 6.34
C ALA A 81 4.09 -12.25 5.53
N ASP A 82 3.18 -13.06 5.00
CA ASP A 82 3.51 -14.17 4.09
C ASP A 82 4.24 -13.67 2.84
N GLY A 83 5.19 -14.47 2.35
CA GLY A 83 6.00 -14.12 1.18
C GLY A 83 7.02 -15.19 0.83
N TRP A 84 7.89 -14.88 -0.12
CA TRP A 84 8.98 -15.75 -0.54
C TRP A 84 10.29 -14.98 -0.60
N ILE A 85 11.39 -15.67 -0.32
CA ILE A 85 12.73 -15.08 -0.39
C ILE A 85 13.03 -14.79 -1.85
N SER A 86 13.14 -13.51 -2.19
CA SER A 86 13.45 -13.06 -3.55
C SER A 86 14.94 -12.82 -3.75
N ARG A 87 15.68 -12.54 -2.68
CA ARG A 87 17.14 -12.30 -2.74
C ARG A 87 17.81 -12.50 -1.38
N LEU A 88 19.01 -13.08 -1.42
CA LEU A 88 19.99 -13.05 -0.33
C LEU A 88 21.23 -12.28 -0.82
N ARG A 89 21.77 -11.40 0.03
CA ARG A 89 22.98 -10.63 -0.29
C ARG A 89 23.92 -10.64 0.91
N ILE A 90 25.21 -10.78 0.61
CA ILE A 90 26.30 -10.61 1.57
C ILE A 90 27.25 -9.57 1.02
N GLY A 91 27.60 -8.56 1.81
CA GLY A 91 28.57 -7.54 1.40
C GLY A 91 29.27 -6.89 2.58
N ALA A 92 30.50 -6.41 2.36
CA ALA A 92 31.24 -5.63 3.35
C ALA A 92 30.68 -4.21 3.57
N TYR A 93 29.82 -3.74 2.67
CA TYR A 93 29.23 -2.41 2.66
C TYR A 93 27.72 -2.48 2.45
N GLY A 94 27.00 -1.42 2.86
CA GLY A 94 25.55 -1.37 2.84
C GLY A 94 24.95 -2.16 4.01
N PHE A 95 23.97 -3.00 3.75
CA PHE A 95 23.22 -3.78 4.74
C PHE A 95 23.94 -5.01 5.33
N GLY A 96 25.22 -5.24 5.02
CA GLY A 96 25.92 -6.44 5.51
C GLY A 96 25.29 -7.74 4.99
N TYR A 97 24.64 -8.49 5.88
CA TYR A 97 23.79 -9.64 5.55
C TYR A 97 22.37 -9.17 5.31
N ALA A 98 21.90 -9.24 4.05
CA ALA A 98 20.56 -8.82 3.71
C ALA A 98 19.69 -9.94 3.14
N LEU A 99 18.44 -9.95 3.56
CA LEU A 99 17.38 -10.82 3.05
C LEU A 99 16.24 -9.95 2.51
N TYR A 100 15.76 -10.30 1.33
CA TYR A 100 14.61 -9.65 0.70
C TYR A 100 13.48 -10.68 0.62
N LEU A 101 12.30 -10.26 1.04
CA LEU A 101 11.10 -11.07 1.04
C LEU A 101 10.03 -10.35 0.23
N ASP A 102 9.64 -10.93 -0.90
CA ASP A 102 8.55 -10.40 -1.73
C ASP A 102 7.22 -10.95 -1.23
N HIS A 103 6.21 -10.09 -1.18
CA HIS A 103 4.88 -10.40 -0.67
C HIS A 103 3.85 -10.48 -1.81
N PRO A 104 2.80 -11.30 -1.69
CA PRO A 104 1.69 -11.31 -2.64
C PRO A 104 1.03 -9.93 -2.86
N SER A 105 1.16 -9.02 -1.89
CA SER A 105 0.67 -7.65 -1.97
C SER A 105 1.46 -6.74 -2.92
N GLY A 106 2.54 -7.23 -3.52
CA GLY A 106 3.44 -6.46 -4.41
C GLY A 106 4.50 -5.64 -3.68
N HIS A 107 4.57 -5.73 -2.35
CA HIS A 107 5.62 -5.10 -1.53
C HIS A 107 6.80 -6.04 -1.32
N THR A 108 7.97 -5.47 -1.01
CA THR A 108 9.16 -6.20 -0.58
C THR A 108 9.59 -5.70 0.79
N THR A 109 9.81 -6.61 1.75
CA THR A 109 10.47 -6.28 3.01
C THR A 109 11.94 -6.67 2.95
N VAL A 110 12.79 -5.84 3.57
CA VAL A 110 14.25 -6.00 3.56
C VAL A 110 14.76 -6.03 5.00
N TYR A 111 15.57 -7.02 5.31
CA TYR A 111 16.25 -7.19 6.60
C TYR A 111 17.74 -6.98 6.37
N GLY A 112 18.40 -6.20 7.23
CA GLY A 112 19.81 -5.78 7.09
C GLY A 112 20.42 -5.26 8.37
#